data_AF-A0A8X6F4L2-F1
#
_entry.id   AF-A0A8X6F4L2-F1
#
_cell.length_a   1.000
_cell.length_b   1.000
_cell.length_c   1.000
_cell.angle_alpha   90.00
_cell.angle_beta   90.00
_cell.angle_gamma   90.00
#
_symmetry.space_group_name_H-M   'P 1'
#
loop_
_entity.id
_entity.type
_entity.pdbx_description
1 polymer ?
#
loop_
_entity_poly.entity_id
_entity_poly.type
_entity_poly.pdbx_seq_one_letter_code
_entity_poly.pdbx_strand_id
1 'polypeptide(L)'
;MPMRKRGSLSRKTVKSKAVEHTRAVEAPDEKRARLQADQFCHSLARAAETSEQYQVVATAAETPIQHVARLLGLRKQRIAAITLKWKAQMHDGFMYNPRYDYESNNLLDIGRMSNVCLKCSALRWKGETPGMVLLQWSSQTATNSKATRTIVQSVEG
;
A
#
# COMPACT_ATOMS: atom_id res chain seq x y z
N MET A 1 -35.75 -22.29 -18.91
CA MET A 1 -36.18 -21.21 -19.82
C MET A 1 -35.34 -21.26 -21.09
N PRO A 2 -35.92 -21.21 -22.30
CA PRO A 2 -35.12 -21.26 -23.53
C PRO A 2 -34.38 -19.94 -23.76
N MET A 3 -33.08 -20.02 -24.05
CA MET A 3 -32.26 -18.84 -24.37
C MET A 3 -32.65 -18.29 -25.75
N ARG A 4 -32.92 -16.98 -25.84
CA ARG A 4 -33.16 -16.31 -27.11
C ARG A 4 -31.90 -16.38 -27.98
N LYS A 5 -32.03 -16.92 -29.19
CA LYS A 5 -30.95 -16.96 -30.18
C LYS A 5 -30.57 -15.52 -30.55
N ARG A 6 -29.28 -15.16 -30.43
CA ARG A 6 -28.77 -13.85 -30.85
C ARG A 6 -29.00 -13.70 -32.36
N GLY A 7 -29.54 -12.55 -32.77
CA GLY A 7 -29.73 -12.22 -34.18
C GLY A 7 -28.39 -12.21 -34.92
N SER A 8 -28.39 -12.50 -36.22
CA SER A 8 -27.17 -12.50 -37.02
C SER A 8 -26.54 -11.10 -37.06
N LEU A 9 -25.22 -11.02 -36.86
CA LEU A 9 -24.45 -9.77 -36.92
C LEU A 9 -24.57 -9.06 -38.30
N SER A 10 -24.92 -9.82 -39.34
CA SER A 10 -25.20 -9.32 -40.68
C SER A 10 -26.55 -8.60 -40.83
N ARG A 11 -27.48 -8.76 -39.88
CA ARG A 11 -28.82 -8.19 -39.98
C ARG A 11 -28.84 -6.76 -39.46
N LYS A 12 -28.74 -5.78 -40.37
CA LYS A 12 -29.01 -4.36 -40.05
C LYS A 12 -30.49 -4.17 -39.69
N THR A 13 -30.76 -3.41 -38.63
CA THR A 13 -32.12 -3.01 -38.26
C THR A 13 -32.67 -1.98 -39.26
N VAL A 14 -33.99 -1.90 -39.37
CA VAL A 14 -34.65 -0.88 -40.21
C VAL A 14 -34.22 0.54 -39.82
N LYS A 15 -34.09 0.80 -38.51
CA LYS A 15 -33.62 2.08 -37.98
C LYS A 15 -32.19 2.42 -38.44
N SER A 16 -31.27 1.45 -38.41
CA SER A 16 -29.90 1.66 -38.88
C SER A 16 -29.86 1.98 -40.38
N LYS A 17 -30.68 1.30 -41.20
CA LYS A 17 -30.77 1.58 -42.63
C LYS A 17 -31.36 2.96 -42.91
N ALA A 18 -32.39 3.36 -42.14
CA ALA A 18 -32.99 4.68 -42.26
C ALA A 18 -31.98 5.79 -41.92
N VAL A 19 -31.22 5.63 -40.84
CA VAL A 19 -30.16 6.59 -40.46
C VAL A 19 -29.04 6.68 -41.52
N GLU A 20 -28.68 5.54 -42.13
CA GLU A 20 -27.71 5.50 -43.23
C GLU A 20 -28.23 6.27 -44.45
N HIS A 21 -29.50 6.09 -44.80
CA HIS A 21 -30.15 6.82 -45.89
C HIS A 21 -30.25 8.32 -45.60
N THR A 22 -30.67 8.73 -44.39
CA THR A 22 -30.73 10.16 -44.03
C THR A 22 -29.35 10.80 -44.10
N ARG A 23 -28.31 10.10 -43.61
CA ARG A 23 -26.91 10.58 -43.68
C ARG A 23 -26.34 10.67 -45.10
N ALA A 24 -26.85 9.86 -46.03
CA ALA A 24 -26.42 9.88 -47.42
C ALA A 24 -27.01 11.07 -48.21
N VAL A 25 -28.18 11.56 -47.78
CA VAL A 25 -28.90 12.68 -48.43
C VAL A 25 -28.65 14.02 -47.70
N GLU A 26 -28.00 14.00 -46.52
CA GLU A 26 -27.62 15.21 -45.75
C GLU A 26 -26.89 16.24 -46.62
N ALA A 27 -27.33 17.51 -46.53
CA ALA A 27 -26.61 18.61 -47.15
C ALA A 27 -25.25 18.84 -46.44
N PRO A 28 -24.23 19.39 -47.13
CA PRO A 28 -22.91 19.60 -46.54
C PRO A 28 -22.91 20.42 -45.24
N ASP A 29 -23.77 21.43 -45.15
CA ASP A 29 -23.86 22.30 -43.97
C ASP A 29 -24.58 21.62 -42.80
N GLU A 30 -25.62 20.82 -43.07
CA GLU A 30 -26.28 19.97 -42.06
C GLU A 30 -25.31 18.93 -41.49
N LYS A 31 -24.51 18.31 -42.36
CA LYS A 31 -23.46 17.38 -41.96
C LYS A 31 -22.42 18.05 -41.07
N ARG A 32 -22.00 19.28 -41.39
CA ARG A 32 -21.07 20.07 -40.58
C ARG A 32 -21.66 20.41 -39.20
N ALA A 33 -22.90 20.89 -39.16
CA ALA A 33 -23.59 21.21 -37.91
C ALA A 33 -23.71 19.97 -37.01
N ARG A 34 -24.08 18.81 -37.58
CA ARG A 34 -24.14 17.55 -36.84
C ARG A 34 -22.78 17.14 -36.27
N LEU A 35 -21.71 17.22 -37.07
CA LEU A 35 -20.36 16.90 -36.61
C LEU A 35 -19.88 17.85 -35.50
N GLN A 36 -20.21 19.14 -35.59
CA GLN A 36 -19.89 20.10 -34.52
C GLN A 36 -20.66 19.80 -33.24
N ALA A 37 -21.95 19.44 -33.34
CA ALA A 37 -22.73 19.01 -32.19
C ALA A 37 -22.17 17.73 -31.57
N ASP A 38 -21.80 16.73 -32.38
CA ASP A 38 -21.16 15.50 -31.90
C ASP A 38 -19.84 15.81 -31.17
N GLN A 39 -19.01 16.69 -31.74
CA GLN A 39 -17.74 17.12 -31.13
C GLN A 39 -17.97 17.85 -29.80
N PHE A 40 -18.94 18.75 -29.75
CA PHE A 40 -19.29 19.49 -28.54
C PHE A 40 -19.79 18.55 -27.45
N CYS A 41 -20.74 17.66 -27.76
CA CYS A 41 -21.22 16.64 -26.84
C CYS A 41 -20.09 15.74 -26.32
N HIS A 42 -19.17 15.30 -27.20
CA HIS A 42 -18.01 14.51 -26.78
C HIS A 42 -17.03 15.30 -25.90
N SER A 43 -16.84 16.60 -26.15
CA SER A 43 -16.00 17.45 -25.30
C SER A 43 -16.61 17.64 -23.92
N LEU A 44 -17.93 17.86 -23.82
CA LEU A 44 -18.63 17.98 -22.56
C LEU A 44 -18.60 16.68 -21.76
N ALA A 45 -18.80 15.54 -22.42
CA ALA A 45 -18.71 14.23 -21.78
C ALA A 45 -17.32 14.01 -21.17
N ARG A 46 -16.24 14.30 -21.92
CA ARG A 46 -14.86 14.20 -21.41
C ARG A 46 -14.57 15.19 -20.28
N ALA A 47 -15.09 16.41 -20.35
CA ALA A 47 -14.91 17.40 -19.30
C ALA A 47 -15.66 17.04 -18.00
N ALA A 48 -16.73 16.26 -18.11
CA ALA A 48 -17.52 15.77 -16.99
C ALA A 48 -17.03 14.41 -16.43
N GLU A 49 -16.03 13.78 -17.06
CA GLU A 49 -15.47 12.51 -16.57
C GLU A 49 -14.78 12.71 -15.22
N THR A 50 -15.11 11.84 -14.26
CA THR A 50 -14.43 11.81 -12.96
C THR A 50 -13.07 11.12 -13.07
N SER A 51 -12.17 11.39 -12.12
CA SER A 51 -10.85 10.73 -12.08
C SER A 51 -10.92 9.20 -12.07
N GLU A 52 -12.00 8.62 -11.54
CA GLU A 52 -12.23 7.18 -11.51
C GLU A 52 -12.65 6.65 -12.89
N GLN A 53 -13.52 7.38 -13.60
CA GLN A 53 -13.93 7.03 -14.97
C GLN A 53 -12.76 7.10 -15.94
N TYR A 54 -11.88 8.10 -15.79
CA TYR A 54 -10.65 8.20 -16.59
C TYR A 54 -9.73 6.99 -16.38
N GLN A 55 -9.57 6.52 -15.13
CA GLN A 55 -8.76 5.32 -14.84
C GLN A 55 -9.39 4.05 -15.42
N VAL A 56 -10.72 3.93 -15.42
CA VAL A 56 -11.41 2.77 -16.04
C VAL A 56 -11.20 2.73 -17.55
N VAL A 57 -11.26 3.87 -18.24
CA VAL A 57 -11.00 3.94 -19.69
C VAL A 57 -9.53 3.66 -20.01
N ALA A 58 -8.61 4.24 -19.24
CA ALA A 58 -7.18 4.02 -19.42
C ALA A 58 -6.76 2.57 -19.16
N THR A 59 -7.40 1.89 -18.20
CA THR A 59 -7.16 0.46 -17.92
C THR A 59 -7.84 -0.46 -18.93
N ALA A 60 -9.00 -0.09 -19.48
CA ALA A 60 -9.68 -0.86 -20.53
C ALA A 60 -8.95 -0.82 -21.88
N ALA A 61 -8.21 0.27 -22.16
CA ALA A 61 -7.36 0.41 -23.34
C ALA A 61 -5.91 -0.09 -23.10
N GLU A 62 -5.59 -0.58 -21.91
CA GLU A 62 -4.25 -1.01 -21.53
C GLU A 62 -3.85 -2.26 -22.32
N THR A 63 -2.71 -2.20 -23.03
CA THR A 63 -2.16 -3.39 -23.69
C THR A 63 -1.62 -4.38 -22.64
N PRO A 64 -1.53 -5.69 -22.96
CA PRO A 64 -0.97 -6.67 -22.03
C PRO A 64 0.44 -6.32 -21.52
N ILE A 65 1.25 -5.67 -22.36
CA ILE A 65 2.62 -5.25 -22.02
C ILE A 65 2.58 -4.09 -21.01
N GLN A 66 1.72 -3.10 -21.23
CA GLN A 66 1.54 -1.99 -20.30
C GLN A 66 1.02 -2.47 -18.95
N HIS A 67 0.07 -3.41 -18.95
CA HIS A 67 -0.46 -4.03 -17.73
C HIS A 67 0.65 -4.71 -16.91
N VAL A 68 1.50 -5.52 -17.55
CA VAL A 68 2.65 -6.15 -16.88
C VAL A 68 3.63 -5.09 -16.36
N ALA A 69 3.93 -4.06 -17.15
CA ALA A 69 4.82 -2.97 -16.73
C ALA A 69 4.29 -2.24 -15.49
N ARG A 70 2.98 -1.95 -15.45
CA ARG A 70 2.30 -1.33 -14.31
C ARG A 70 2.41 -2.21 -13.05
N LEU A 71 2.11 -3.51 -13.18
CA LEU A 71 2.21 -4.45 -12.05
C LEU A 71 3.65 -4.57 -11.53
N LEU A 72 4.65 -4.62 -12.42
CA LEU A 72 6.06 -4.63 -12.04
C LEU A 72 6.47 -3.33 -11.34
N GLY A 73 5.96 -2.17 -11.80
CA GLY A 73 6.16 -0.89 -11.15
C GLY A 73 5.63 -0.87 -9.71
N LEU A 74 4.39 -1.31 -9.52
CA LEU A 74 3.78 -1.42 -8.19
C LEU A 74 4.55 -2.39 -7.27
N ARG A 75 5.01 -3.52 -7.82
CA ARG A 75 5.84 -4.49 -7.07
C ARG A 75 7.16 -3.86 -6.64
N LYS A 76 7.85 -3.13 -7.54
CA LYS A 76 9.11 -2.43 -7.22
C LYS A 76 8.91 -1.40 -6.11
N GLN A 77 7.85 -0.59 -6.17
CA GLN A 77 7.52 0.39 -5.14
C GLN A 77 7.28 -0.27 -3.78
N ARG A 78 6.50 -1.37 -3.75
CA ARG A 78 6.25 -2.11 -2.51
C ARG A 78 7.55 -2.68 -1.92
N ILE A 79 8.40 -3.27 -2.74
CA ILE A 79 9.70 -3.80 -2.29
C ILE A 79 10.57 -2.66 -1.74
N ALA A 80 10.67 -1.54 -2.46
CA ALA A 80 11.45 -0.39 -2.01
C ALA A 80 10.96 0.15 -0.66
N ALA A 81 9.65 0.28 -0.47
CA ALA A 81 9.05 0.71 0.80
C ALA A 81 9.39 -0.24 1.95
N ILE A 82 9.30 -1.55 1.72
CA ILE A 82 9.70 -2.56 2.70
C ILE A 82 11.20 -2.42 3.00
N THR A 83 12.06 -2.40 1.99
CA THR A 83 13.51 -2.28 2.16
C THR A 83 13.93 -1.03 2.94
N LEU A 84 13.29 0.12 2.69
CA LEU A 84 13.56 1.35 3.44
C LEU A 84 13.23 1.20 4.92
N LYS A 85 12.07 0.58 5.24
CA LYS A 85 11.69 0.31 6.64
C LYS A 85 12.69 -0.60 7.33
N TRP A 86 13.13 -1.68 6.67
CA TRP A 86 14.16 -2.58 7.22
C TRP A 86 15.50 -1.87 7.45
N LYS A 87 15.96 -1.04 6.49
CA LYS A 87 17.22 -0.30 6.64
C LYS A 87 17.19 0.66 7.83
N ALA A 88 16.06 1.32 8.09
CA ALA A 88 15.90 2.19 9.25
C ALA A 88 16.01 1.43 10.58
N GLN A 89 15.67 0.14 10.61
CA GLN A 89 15.59 -0.69 11.81
C GLN A 89 16.73 -1.73 11.90
N MET A 90 17.67 -1.72 10.94
CA MET A 90 18.72 -2.75 10.81
C MET A 90 19.63 -2.84 12.03
N HIS A 91 19.79 -1.75 12.79
CA HIS A 91 20.64 -1.69 13.97
C HIS A 91 19.88 -1.80 15.30
N ASP A 92 18.55 -1.93 15.29
CA ASP A 92 17.73 -1.94 16.49
C ASP A 92 18.04 -3.14 17.42
N GLY A 93 18.52 -4.26 16.86
CA GLY A 93 18.96 -5.42 17.65
C GLY A 93 20.29 -5.21 18.39
N PHE A 94 21.16 -4.31 17.91
CA PHE A 94 22.46 -4.01 18.53
C PHE A 94 22.41 -2.74 19.38
N MET A 95 21.62 -1.75 18.96
CA MET A 95 21.42 -0.47 19.64
C MET A 95 20.01 -0.40 20.20
N TYR A 96 19.71 -1.28 21.15
CA TYR A 96 18.39 -1.33 21.78
C TYR A 96 18.04 0.02 22.39
N ASN A 97 16.90 0.59 21.96
CA ASN A 97 16.37 1.81 22.54
C ASN A 97 15.07 1.49 23.32
N PRO A 98 15.10 1.53 24.66
CA PRO A 98 13.95 1.20 25.51
C PRO A 98 12.69 2.04 25.28
N ARG A 99 12.80 3.17 24.56
CA ARG A 99 11.68 4.05 24.24
C ARG A 99 10.83 3.56 23.07
N TYR A 100 11.34 2.61 22.27
CA TYR A 100 10.58 2.03 21.16
C TYR A 100 9.81 0.79 21.59
N ASP A 101 8.57 0.69 21.11
CA ASP A 101 7.70 -0.46 21.37
C ASP A 101 7.90 -1.55 20.31
N TYR A 102 8.97 -2.32 20.45
CA TYR A 102 9.33 -3.37 19.50
C TYR A 102 8.27 -4.48 19.38
N GLU A 103 7.50 -4.73 20.44
CA GLU A 103 6.41 -5.73 20.45
C GLU A 103 5.28 -5.38 19.48
N SER A 104 5.10 -4.10 19.14
CA SER A 104 4.07 -3.66 18.19
C SER A 104 4.46 -3.86 16.71
N ASN A 105 5.73 -4.15 16.42
CA ASN A 105 6.23 -4.22 15.06
C ASN A 105 6.27 -5.66 14.55
N ASN A 106 5.27 -6.06 13.75
CA ASN A 106 5.17 -7.39 13.15
C ASN A 106 6.36 -7.79 12.23
N LEU A 107 7.30 -6.88 11.93
CA LEU A 107 8.51 -7.19 11.17
C LEU A 107 9.68 -7.64 12.04
N LEU A 108 9.64 -7.39 13.35
CA LEU A 108 10.71 -7.71 14.27
C LEU A 108 10.23 -8.84 15.19
N ASP A 109 10.93 -9.96 15.20
CA ASP A 109 10.69 -11.04 16.17
C ASP A 109 11.43 -10.77 17.49
N ILE A 110 11.45 -9.50 17.90
CA ILE A 110 12.21 -9.04 19.04
C ILE A 110 11.26 -8.27 19.97
N GLY A 111 10.97 -8.84 21.14
CA GLY A 111 10.08 -8.24 22.15
C GLY A 111 10.80 -7.21 23.03
N ARG A 112 10.25 -6.82 24.19
CA ARG A 112 11.01 -5.96 25.12
C ARG A 112 12.16 -6.71 25.81
N MET A 113 13.30 -6.04 26.01
CA MET A 113 14.38 -6.52 26.89
C MET A 113 13.96 -6.35 28.36
N SER A 114 13.11 -7.24 28.84
CA SER A 114 12.51 -7.19 30.19
C SER A 114 13.12 -8.21 31.16
N ASN A 115 13.84 -9.21 30.66
CA ASN A 115 14.39 -10.27 31.48
C ASN A 115 15.78 -9.88 31.99
N VAL A 116 16.04 -10.08 33.28
CA VAL A 116 17.36 -9.83 33.86
C VAL A 116 18.15 -11.14 33.98
N CYS A 117 19.45 -11.09 33.69
CA CYS A 117 20.35 -12.22 33.90
C CYS A 117 20.67 -12.41 35.37
N LEU A 118 20.38 -13.59 35.93
CA LEU A 118 20.71 -13.90 37.32
C LEU A 118 22.23 -13.95 37.58
N LYS A 119 23.04 -14.20 36.56
CA LYS A 119 24.50 -14.34 36.70
C LYS A 119 25.24 -13.00 36.62
N CYS A 120 24.85 -12.14 35.68
CA CYS A 120 25.56 -10.89 35.38
C CYS A 120 24.68 -9.64 35.43
N SER A 121 23.40 -9.76 35.78
CA SER A 121 22.42 -8.67 35.81
C SER A 121 22.19 -7.95 34.48
N ALA A 122 22.69 -8.48 33.36
CA ALA A 122 22.42 -7.94 32.03
C ALA A 122 20.94 -8.11 31.64
N LEU A 123 20.37 -7.14 30.94
CA LEU A 123 19.05 -7.26 30.32
C LEU A 123 19.11 -8.25 29.14
N ARG A 124 18.04 -9.01 28.96
CA ARG A 124 17.88 -10.10 28.00
C ARG A 124 16.52 -10.02 27.32
N TRP A 125 16.46 -10.57 26.12
CA TRP A 125 15.21 -10.59 25.36
C TRP A 125 14.25 -11.64 25.91
N LYS A 126 12.96 -11.46 25.62
CA LYS A 126 11.93 -12.46 25.91
C LYS A 126 12.12 -13.67 25.00
N GLY A 127 12.32 -14.85 25.58
CA GLY A 127 12.55 -16.09 24.82
C GLY A 127 14.01 -16.37 24.43
N GLU A 128 14.97 -15.55 24.89
CA GLU A 128 16.40 -15.80 24.67
C GLU A 128 16.84 -17.10 25.37
N THR A 129 17.57 -17.95 24.65
CA THR A 129 18.03 -19.25 25.16
C THR A 129 18.90 -19.07 26.41
N PRO A 130 18.59 -19.75 27.53
CA PRO A 130 19.41 -19.69 28.73
C PRO A 130 20.85 -20.10 28.42
N GLY A 131 21.81 -19.18 28.58
CA GLY A 131 23.23 -19.43 28.29
C GLY A 131 23.79 -18.65 27.10
N MET A 132 22.93 -18.02 26.28
CA MET A 132 23.34 -16.96 25.35
C MET A 132 23.60 -15.70 26.19
N VAL A 133 24.81 -15.56 26.71
CA VAL A 133 25.26 -14.34 27.38
C VAL A 133 26.25 -13.71 26.42
N LEU A 134 26.03 -12.46 26.02
CA LEU A 134 27.00 -11.71 25.24
C LEU A 134 28.33 -11.75 25.98
N LEU A 135 29.31 -12.43 25.39
CA LEU A 135 30.70 -12.40 25.83
C LEU A 135 31.16 -10.93 25.72
N GLN A 136 31.10 -10.24 26.86
CA GLN A 136 31.88 -9.06 27.17
C GLN A 136 31.64 -7.82 26.27
N TRP A 137 30.58 -7.07 26.55
CA TRP A 137 30.57 -5.62 26.31
C TRP A 137 30.83 -4.88 27.63
N SER A 138 32.04 -5.04 28.15
CA SER A 138 32.52 -4.22 29.26
C SER A 138 32.98 -2.87 28.71
N SER A 139 32.14 -1.84 28.84
CA SER A 139 32.48 -0.50 29.35
C SER A 139 31.43 0.52 28.89
N GLN A 140 30.94 1.33 29.83
CA GLN A 140 30.17 2.57 29.65
C GLN A 140 28.64 2.46 29.69
N THR A 141 28.07 2.12 30.85
CA THR A 141 26.90 2.83 31.42
C THR A 141 26.88 2.68 32.94
N ALA A 142 28.02 2.99 33.58
CA ALA A 142 28.08 3.12 35.03
C ALA A 142 28.14 4.61 35.40
N THR A 143 27.02 5.32 35.31
CA THR A 143 26.72 6.52 36.12
C THR A 143 25.29 7.00 35.87
N ASN A 144 24.34 6.52 36.68
CA ASN A 144 23.37 7.35 37.41
C ASN A 144 22.17 6.53 37.88
N SER A 145 22.17 6.19 39.17
CA SER A 145 20.99 6.24 40.05
C SER A 145 21.34 5.65 41.42
N LYS A 146 22.31 6.24 42.12
CA LYS A 146 22.25 6.24 43.59
C LYS A 146 21.26 7.33 43.97
N ALA A 147 20.00 6.97 44.10
CA ALA A 147 18.99 7.75 44.80
C ALA A 147 18.19 6.80 45.71
N THR A 148 18.74 6.65 46.92
CA THR A 148 18.00 6.55 48.19
C THR A 148 16.78 5.62 48.26
N ARG A 149 17.00 4.40 48.77
CA ARG A 149 15.97 3.57 49.41
C ARG A 149 16.27 3.53 50.92
N THR A 150 15.77 4.51 51.66
CA THR A 150 15.73 4.44 53.14
C THR A 150 14.37 3.90 53.53
N ILE A 151 14.36 2.64 53.96
CA ILE A 151 13.23 1.98 54.61
C ILE A 151 13.37 2.28 56.10
N VAL A 152 12.41 3.00 56.70
CA VAL A 152 12.27 3.10 58.15
C VAL A 152 11.29 2.03 58.60
N GLN A 153 11.78 1.17 59.49
CA GLN A 153 11.05 0.13 60.21
C GLN A 153 10.22 0.73 61.36
N SER A 154 9.10 0.05 61.64
CA SER A 154 8.49 -0.15 62.97
C SER A 154 7.93 1.04 63.75
N VAL A 155 6.60 1.03 63.90
CA VAL A 155 5.88 1.68 65.02
C VAL A 155 5.11 0.57 65.74
N GLU A 156 5.64 0.13 66.88
CA GLU A 156 4.87 -0.44 67.98
C GLU A 156 5.11 0.50 69.18
N GLY A 157 4.01 0.90 69.82
CA GLY A 157 3.94 1.88 70.90
C GLY A 157 2.54 2.47 70.98
#